data_AF-A0AB39BWF7-F1
#
_entry.id   AF-A0AB39BWF7-F1
#
_cell.length_a   1.000
_cell.length_b   1.000
_cell.length_c   1.000
_cell.angle_alpha   90.00
_cell.angle_beta   90.00
_cell.angle_gamma   90.00
#
_symmetry.space_group_name_H-M   'P 1'
#
loop_
_entity.id
_entity.type
_entity.pdbx_description
1 polymer ?
#
loop_
_entity_poly.entity_id
_entity_poly.type
_entity_poly.pdbx_seq_one_letter_code
_entity_poly.pdbx_strand_id
1 'polypeptide(L)'
;MERVEETEEATEVTADAEVEATEEEEEEETEESEGKSDVGTRDNPLAIGERVTVEYNDLFYGNVSLDVELLEVISGDEAAERVQDGNPFNEEAGENEEYVLAKFYVKAHEIEEEPFDLNHAQFDAVSSTGNAYDGFISVSGLEPDLSNELYSGAEREGYTYFLVDKDDENPLAAFKRRTDAELWFQLRAE
;
A
#
# COMPACT_ATOMS: atom_id res chain seq x y z
N MET A 1 20.70 52.64 50.72
CA MET A 1 22.08 53.08 50.99
C MET A 1 22.86 51.80 51.18
N GLU A 2 23.87 51.43 50.42
CA GLU A 2 24.82 52.10 49.52
C GLU A 2 25.47 50.92 48.74
N ARG A 3 25.56 50.93 47.40
CA ARG A 3 26.80 51.21 46.60
C ARG A 3 27.96 50.25 46.98
N VAL A 4 28.67 49.57 46.08
CA VAL A 4 29.52 50.08 44.98
C VAL A 4 29.99 48.89 44.11
N GLU A 5 30.05 49.09 42.79
CA GLU A 5 30.77 48.32 41.74
C GLU A 5 32.29 48.61 41.79
N GLU A 6 33.16 47.70 41.34
CA GLU A 6 34.48 48.01 40.70
C GLU A 6 35.06 46.67 40.18
N THR A 7 35.10 46.41 38.87
CA THR A 7 36.04 46.81 37.79
C THR A 7 37.17 45.81 37.48
N GLU A 8 37.22 45.55 36.18
CA GLU A 8 38.20 44.95 35.28
C GLU A 8 39.70 45.03 35.65
N GLU A 9 40.45 43.99 35.28
CA GLU A 9 41.75 44.18 34.62
C GLU A 9 42.03 43.02 33.64
N ALA A 10 42.46 43.39 32.43
CA ALA A 10 42.88 42.53 31.35
C ALA A 10 44.42 42.46 31.29
N THR A 11 44.99 41.33 30.88
CA THR A 11 46.34 41.30 30.27
C THR A 11 46.48 40.17 29.25
N GLU A 12 47.14 40.53 28.17
CA GLU A 12 47.27 39.94 26.84
C GLU A 12 48.43 38.91 26.65
N VAL A 13 48.21 38.01 25.68
CA VAL A 13 49.11 37.51 24.61
C VAL A 13 50.33 36.61 24.94
N THR A 14 50.39 35.44 24.26
CA THR A 14 51.45 34.96 23.31
C THR A 14 51.04 33.54 22.83
N ALA A 15 50.71 33.30 21.54
CA ALA A 15 51.62 32.93 20.43
C ALA A 15 52.42 31.63 20.71
N ASP A 16 52.53 30.59 19.89
CA ASP A 16 52.07 30.19 18.55
C ASP A 16 52.56 28.73 18.41
N ALA A 17 51.79 27.80 17.83
CA ALA A 17 52.31 26.49 17.39
C ALA A 17 51.33 25.81 16.42
N GLU A 18 51.54 26.12 15.15
CA GLU A 18 51.04 25.46 13.93
C GLU A 18 51.44 23.98 13.86
N VAL A 19 50.50 23.09 13.48
CA VAL A 19 50.73 21.97 12.52
C VAL A 19 49.40 21.31 12.08
N GLU A 20 49.15 21.40 10.77
CA GLU A 20 48.64 20.38 9.81
C GLU A 20 47.33 19.62 10.10
N ALA A 21 46.41 19.34 9.18
CA ALA A 21 46.17 19.58 7.75
C ALA A 21 44.74 19.06 7.44
N THR A 22 44.06 19.66 6.44
CA THR A 22 43.10 19.09 5.44
C THR A 22 41.99 18.13 5.92
N GLU A 23 40.69 18.27 5.61
CA GLU A 23 39.97 18.35 4.32
C GLU A 23 38.58 19.02 4.59
N GLU A 24 38.15 20.06 3.84
CA GLU A 24 37.06 20.01 2.83
C GLU A 24 36.14 18.77 2.93
N GLU A 25 34.84 18.94 3.22
CA GLU A 25 33.71 18.84 2.28
C GLU A 25 32.45 19.30 3.08
N GLU A 26 31.74 20.39 2.80
CA GLU A 26 30.73 20.63 1.75
C GLU A 26 29.99 19.38 1.23
N GLU A 27 28.64 19.49 1.21
CA GLU A 27 27.65 18.56 0.63
C GLU A 27 27.27 17.37 1.57
N GLU A 28 26.02 17.02 1.85
CA GLU A 28 24.79 17.07 1.04
C GLU A 28 23.53 17.35 1.89
N GLU A 29 22.79 18.41 1.54
CA GLU A 29 21.32 18.37 1.54
C GLU A 29 20.90 17.73 0.20
N THR A 30 20.54 16.45 0.21
CA THR A 30 19.66 15.67 -0.70
C THR A 30 19.94 14.20 -0.35
N GLU A 31 18.98 13.33 -0.10
CA GLU A 31 17.99 12.77 -1.04
C GLU A 31 16.66 12.59 -0.30
N GLU A 32 15.59 13.28 -0.72
CA GLU A 32 14.64 12.84 -1.73
C GLU A 32 13.81 11.62 -1.32
N SER A 33 12.51 11.88 -1.11
CA SER A 33 11.40 10.96 -1.36
C SER A 33 11.79 9.88 -2.37
N GLU A 34 12.04 8.65 -1.89
CA GLU A 34 12.28 7.51 -2.77
C GLU A 34 11.14 7.42 -3.78
N GLY A 35 11.52 7.45 -5.05
CA GLY A 35 10.60 7.62 -6.16
C GLY A 35 9.51 6.56 -6.11
N LYS A 36 8.25 7.01 -6.12
CA LYS A 36 7.12 6.16 -6.51
C LYS A 36 7.52 5.49 -7.82
N SER A 37 7.67 4.17 -7.79
CA SER A 37 7.90 3.39 -8.98
C SER A 37 6.78 3.68 -9.99
N ASP A 38 7.11 3.80 -11.27
CA ASP A 38 6.10 4.01 -12.32
C ASP A 38 5.17 2.79 -12.52
N VAL A 39 5.29 1.76 -11.68
CA VAL A 39 4.62 0.46 -11.77
C VAL A 39 3.56 0.35 -10.67
N GLY A 40 2.42 -0.27 -10.98
CA GLY A 40 1.31 -0.36 -10.04
C GLY A 40 0.58 0.96 -9.85
N THR A 41 0.76 1.90 -10.78
CA THR A 41 -0.01 3.14 -10.85
C THR A 41 -1.28 2.92 -11.66
N ARG A 42 -2.26 3.83 -11.58
CA ARG A 42 -3.49 3.70 -12.37
C ARG A 42 -3.24 3.65 -13.88
N ASP A 43 -2.26 4.41 -14.37
CA ASP A 43 -1.91 4.48 -15.79
C ASP A 43 -0.98 3.32 -16.22
N ASN A 44 -0.36 2.64 -15.27
CA ASN A 44 0.48 1.46 -15.49
C ASN A 44 0.20 0.39 -14.41
N PRO A 45 -1.01 -0.22 -14.44
CA PRO A 45 -1.44 -1.17 -13.42
C PRO A 45 -0.69 -2.49 -13.55
N LEU A 46 -0.52 -3.18 -12.42
CA LEU A 46 0.09 -4.50 -12.35
C LEU A 46 -0.81 -5.55 -13.03
N ALA A 47 -0.20 -6.37 -13.88
CA ALA A 47 -0.81 -7.55 -14.46
C ALA A 47 -0.71 -8.75 -13.50
N ILE A 48 -1.42 -9.83 -13.85
CA ILE A 48 -1.37 -11.09 -13.12
C ILE A 48 0.07 -11.65 -13.11
N GLY A 49 0.57 -11.99 -11.92
CA GLY A 49 1.91 -12.53 -11.69
C GLY A 49 3.00 -11.45 -11.50
N GLU A 50 2.65 -10.16 -11.60
CA GLU A 50 3.58 -9.08 -11.27
C GLU A 50 3.54 -8.81 -9.77
N ARG A 51 4.72 -8.90 -9.15
CA ARG A 51 4.93 -8.63 -7.72
C ARG A 51 5.64 -7.30 -7.52
N VAL A 52 5.13 -6.51 -6.59
CA VAL A 52 5.75 -5.26 -6.17
C VAL A 52 5.90 -5.24 -4.65
N THR A 53 6.97 -4.60 -4.18
CA THR A 53 7.14 -4.24 -2.76
C THR A 53 6.71 -2.80 -2.59
N VAL A 54 5.87 -2.53 -1.58
CA VAL A 54 5.43 -1.19 -1.20
C VAL A 54 5.83 -0.90 0.23
N GLU A 55 6.47 0.25 0.42
CA GLU A 55 6.95 0.74 1.71
C GLU A 55 6.29 2.09 1.98
N TYR A 56 5.66 2.23 3.13
CA TYR A 56 4.90 3.43 3.46
C TYR A 56 4.74 3.61 4.97
N ASN A 57 4.37 4.82 5.38
CA ASN A 57 4.01 5.12 6.76
C ASN A 57 2.48 5.17 6.89
N ASP A 58 1.94 4.31 7.76
CA ASP A 58 0.52 4.24 8.10
C ASP A 58 0.26 4.89 9.47
N LEU A 59 -0.89 5.54 9.62
CA LEU A 59 -1.29 6.18 10.87
C LEU A 59 -1.48 5.20 12.03
N PHE A 60 -1.82 3.94 11.75
CA PHE A 60 -2.09 2.91 12.74
C PHE A 60 -0.94 1.90 12.88
N TYR A 61 -0.26 1.61 11.77
CA TYR A 61 0.75 0.54 11.72
C TYR A 61 2.20 1.05 11.73
N GLY A 62 2.40 2.38 11.72
CA GLY A 62 3.74 2.97 11.60
C GLY A 62 4.37 2.65 10.24
N ASN A 63 5.65 2.35 10.22
CA ASN A 63 6.33 1.92 9.00
C ASN A 63 5.89 0.50 8.59
N VAL A 64 5.50 0.35 7.32
CA VAL A 64 4.97 -0.90 6.76
C VAL A 64 5.68 -1.21 5.44
N SER A 65 6.11 -2.45 5.28
CA SER A 65 6.70 -3.01 4.05
C SER A 65 5.98 -4.30 3.66
N LEU A 66 5.31 -4.28 2.49
CA LEU A 66 4.52 -5.40 1.98
C LEU A 66 4.96 -5.80 0.56
N ASP A 67 5.06 -7.10 0.27
CA ASP A 67 4.92 -7.58 -1.11
C ASP A 67 3.45 -7.80 -1.43
N VAL A 68 3.02 -7.36 -2.61
CA VAL A 68 1.66 -7.61 -3.12
C VAL A 68 1.76 -8.11 -4.56
N GLU A 69 0.98 -9.15 -4.87
CA GLU A 69 0.89 -9.75 -6.20
C GLU A 69 -0.54 -10.24 -6.46
N LEU A 70 -1.06 -9.94 -7.65
CA LEU A 70 -2.30 -10.53 -8.14
C LEU A 70 -1.99 -11.88 -8.80
N LEU A 71 -2.49 -12.97 -8.24
CA LEU A 71 -2.20 -14.33 -8.69
C LEU A 71 -3.19 -14.86 -9.73
N GLU A 72 -4.47 -14.51 -9.59
CA GLU A 72 -5.55 -15.09 -10.39
C GLU A 72 -6.75 -14.14 -10.40
N VAL A 73 -7.48 -14.11 -11.52
CA VAL A 73 -8.76 -13.43 -11.62
C VAL A 73 -9.79 -14.35 -12.26
N ILE A 74 -10.97 -14.41 -11.66
CA ILE A 74 -12.11 -15.23 -12.09
C ILE A 74 -13.32 -14.30 -12.18
N SER A 75 -14.04 -14.31 -13.30
CA SER A 75 -15.20 -13.43 -13.52
C SER A 75 -16.43 -14.17 -14.02
N GLY A 76 -17.56 -13.46 -14.10
CA GLY A 76 -18.79 -13.95 -14.70
C GLY A 76 -19.43 -15.11 -13.94
N ASP A 77 -19.97 -16.07 -14.70
CA ASP A 77 -20.73 -17.21 -14.13
C ASP A 77 -19.89 -18.05 -13.16
N GLU A 78 -18.59 -18.22 -13.43
CA GLU A 78 -17.70 -19.00 -12.57
C GLU A 78 -17.46 -18.31 -11.21
N ALA A 79 -17.32 -16.97 -11.23
CA ALA A 79 -17.21 -16.18 -10.01
C ALA A 79 -18.52 -16.24 -9.21
N ALA A 80 -19.66 -16.08 -9.88
CA ALA A 80 -20.99 -16.15 -9.25
C ALA A 80 -21.25 -17.52 -8.60
N GLU A 81 -20.85 -18.62 -9.25
CA GLU A 81 -20.95 -19.97 -8.69
C GLU A 81 -20.14 -20.10 -7.41
N ARG A 82 -18.86 -19.66 -7.41
CA ARG A 82 -18.02 -19.71 -6.19
C ARG A 82 -18.55 -18.84 -5.05
N VAL A 83 -19.11 -17.68 -5.37
CA VAL A 83 -19.77 -16.82 -4.37
C VAL A 83 -20.93 -17.56 -3.72
N GLN A 84 -21.80 -18.18 -4.51
CA GLN A 84 -22.97 -18.88 -3.99
C GLN A 84 -22.62 -20.20 -3.27
N ASP A 85 -21.59 -20.91 -3.73
CA ASP A 85 -21.08 -22.12 -3.07
C ASP A 85 -20.47 -21.81 -1.70
N GLY A 86 -19.77 -20.68 -1.57
CA GLY A 86 -19.20 -20.23 -0.29
C GLY A 86 -20.27 -19.91 0.74
N ASN A 87 -21.33 -19.21 0.33
CA ASN A 87 -22.51 -18.99 1.16
C ASN A 87 -23.74 -18.72 0.28
N PRO A 88 -24.79 -19.58 0.33
CA PRO A 88 -26.00 -19.40 -0.49
C PRO A 88 -26.88 -18.21 -0.07
N PHE A 89 -26.50 -17.48 0.98
CA PHE A 89 -27.12 -16.21 1.37
C PHE A 89 -26.39 -14.99 0.83
N ASN A 90 -25.28 -15.17 0.09
CA ASN A 90 -24.64 -14.07 -0.61
C ASN A 90 -25.58 -13.51 -1.67
N GLU A 91 -25.51 -12.20 -1.89
CA GLU A 91 -26.34 -11.51 -2.88
C GLU A 91 -26.00 -12.02 -4.29
N GLU A 92 -27.01 -12.06 -5.16
CA GLU A 92 -26.79 -12.34 -6.58
C GLU A 92 -26.30 -11.06 -7.27
N ALA A 93 -25.44 -11.20 -8.27
CA ALA A 93 -25.03 -10.07 -9.09
C ALA A 93 -26.25 -9.47 -9.84
N GLY A 94 -26.28 -8.14 -9.97
CA GLY A 94 -27.32 -7.44 -10.71
C GLY A 94 -27.39 -7.83 -12.19
N GLU A 95 -28.46 -7.46 -12.88
CA GLU A 95 -28.67 -7.83 -14.30
C GLU A 95 -27.50 -7.40 -15.21
N ASN A 96 -26.90 -6.24 -14.91
CA ASN A 96 -25.79 -5.65 -15.68
C ASN A 96 -24.42 -5.78 -14.98
N GLU A 97 -24.37 -6.48 -13.84
CA GLU A 97 -23.17 -6.60 -13.02
C GLU A 97 -22.70 -8.05 -12.96
N GLU A 98 -21.41 -8.25 -12.75
CA GLU A 98 -20.84 -9.57 -12.49
C GLU A 98 -19.88 -9.53 -11.32
N TYR A 99 -19.74 -10.68 -10.67
CA TYR A 99 -18.68 -10.86 -9.70
C TYR A 99 -17.34 -11.04 -10.40
N VAL A 100 -16.32 -10.41 -9.83
CA VAL A 100 -14.92 -10.65 -10.15
C VAL A 100 -14.21 -11.03 -8.86
N LEU A 101 -13.67 -12.25 -8.81
CA LEU A 101 -12.86 -12.75 -7.70
C LEU A 101 -11.40 -12.59 -8.08
N ALA A 102 -10.62 -11.92 -7.23
CA ALA A 102 -9.19 -11.70 -7.43
C ALA A 102 -8.42 -12.36 -6.29
N LYS A 103 -7.53 -13.30 -6.63
CA LYS A 103 -6.67 -13.95 -5.65
C LYS A 103 -5.38 -13.16 -5.51
N PHE A 104 -5.09 -12.67 -4.31
CA PHE A 104 -3.86 -11.96 -4.02
C PHE A 104 -2.92 -12.79 -3.17
N TYR A 105 -1.62 -12.60 -3.40
CA TYR A 105 -0.56 -12.91 -2.45
C TYR A 105 -0.14 -11.61 -1.75
N VAL A 106 -0.04 -11.65 -0.43
CA VAL A 106 0.48 -10.55 0.39
C VAL A 106 1.48 -11.12 1.38
N LYS A 107 2.66 -10.50 1.46
CA LYS A 107 3.66 -10.82 2.50
C LYS A 107 4.04 -9.55 3.25
N ALA A 108 3.93 -9.60 4.58
CA ALA A 108 4.42 -8.56 5.45
C ALA A 108 5.89 -8.80 5.73
N HIS A 109 6.79 -7.93 5.26
CA HIS A 109 8.21 -8.02 5.62
C HIS A 109 8.45 -7.36 6.97
N GLU A 110 7.91 -6.16 7.15
CA GLU A 110 8.03 -5.36 8.36
C GLU A 110 6.73 -4.58 8.60
N ILE A 111 6.22 -4.64 9.83
CA ILE A 111 5.12 -3.83 10.34
C ILE A 111 5.60 -3.28 11.69
N GLU A 112 5.67 -1.96 11.85
CA GLU A 112 6.17 -1.34 13.09
C GLU A 112 5.23 -1.61 14.28
N GLU A 113 3.93 -1.38 14.07
CA GLU A 113 2.88 -1.64 15.08
C GLU A 113 2.01 -2.82 14.64
N GLU A 114 2.41 -4.04 15.00
CA GLU A 114 1.75 -5.30 14.62
C GLU A 114 0.43 -5.59 15.37
N PRO A 115 -0.52 -6.36 14.78
CA PRO A 115 -0.50 -6.94 13.43
C PRO A 115 -1.17 -6.05 12.37
N PHE A 116 -0.82 -6.26 11.09
CA PHE A 116 -1.51 -5.64 9.96
C PHE A 116 -2.81 -6.39 9.64
N ASP A 117 -3.95 -5.71 9.73
CA ASP A 117 -5.26 -6.28 9.40
C ASP A 117 -5.49 -6.20 7.88
N LEU A 118 -5.25 -7.30 7.19
CA LEU A 118 -5.49 -7.48 5.76
C LEU A 118 -6.93 -7.96 5.56
N ASN A 119 -7.73 -7.25 4.76
CA ASN A 119 -9.09 -7.66 4.41
C ASN A 119 -9.60 -6.97 3.14
N HIS A 120 -10.78 -7.40 2.66
CA HIS A 120 -11.41 -6.88 1.45
C HIS A 120 -11.60 -5.35 1.45
N ALA A 121 -11.85 -4.72 2.61
CA ALA A 121 -12.13 -3.27 2.68
C ALA A 121 -10.93 -2.39 2.31
N GLN A 122 -9.75 -2.98 2.14
CA GLN A 122 -8.56 -2.30 1.64
C GLN A 122 -8.53 -2.23 0.11
N PHE A 123 -9.48 -2.86 -0.58
CA PHE A 123 -9.55 -2.93 -2.03
C PHE A 123 -10.81 -2.21 -2.53
N ASP A 124 -10.63 -1.38 -3.54
CA ASP A 124 -11.70 -0.76 -4.32
C ASP A 124 -11.65 -1.28 -5.76
N ALA A 125 -12.78 -1.30 -6.47
CA ALA A 125 -12.80 -1.43 -7.92
C ALA A 125 -13.08 -0.08 -8.60
N VAL A 126 -12.45 0.16 -9.74
CA VAL A 126 -12.63 1.36 -10.56
C VAL A 126 -12.81 0.96 -12.01
N SER A 127 -13.85 1.51 -12.63
CA SER A 127 -14.15 1.23 -14.03
C SER A 127 -13.13 1.80 -15.01
N SER A 128 -13.13 1.29 -16.24
CA SER A 128 -12.32 1.85 -17.35
C SER A 128 -12.58 3.34 -17.60
N THR A 129 -13.78 3.83 -17.30
CA THR A 129 -14.14 5.26 -17.39
C THR A 129 -13.66 6.11 -16.22
N GLY A 130 -13.10 5.48 -15.18
CA GLY A 130 -12.58 6.13 -13.99
C GLY A 130 -13.58 6.34 -12.86
N ASN A 131 -14.78 5.79 -12.96
CA ASN A 131 -15.76 5.80 -11.88
C ASN A 131 -15.49 4.64 -10.93
N ALA A 132 -15.46 4.90 -9.62
CA ALA A 132 -15.36 3.84 -8.62
C ALA A 132 -16.67 3.04 -8.57
N TYR A 133 -16.57 1.74 -8.33
CA TYR A 133 -17.71 0.91 -7.96
C TYR A 133 -17.93 1.06 -6.45
N ASP A 134 -18.84 1.95 -6.06
CA ASP A 134 -19.10 2.29 -4.64
C ASP A 134 -20.27 1.54 -3.99
N GLY A 135 -20.85 0.56 -4.71
CA GLY A 135 -21.87 -0.33 -4.17
C GLY A 135 -21.35 -1.12 -2.98
N PHE A 136 -22.06 -1.09 -1.85
CA PHE A 136 -21.71 -1.93 -0.72
C PHE A 136 -22.01 -3.40 -1.07
N ILE A 137 -20.98 -4.24 -0.98
CA ILE A 137 -21.08 -5.68 -1.18
C ILE A 137 -20.37 -6.39 -0.04
N SER A 138 -20.90 -7.55 0.36
CA SER A 138 -20.29 -8.40 1.38
C SER A 138 -20.47 -9.86 0.99
N VAL A 139 -19.37 -10.50 0.63
CA VAL A 139 -19.34 -11.92 0.28
C VAL A 139 -18.71 -12.71 1.42
N SER A 140 -19.36 -13.81 1.81
CA SER A 140 -18.86 -14.74 2.83
C SER A 140 -18.56 -16.11 2.26
N GLY A 141 -17.62 -16.83 2.87
CA GLY A 141 -17.34 -18.23 2.56
C GLY A 141 -16.46 -18.46 1.33
N LEU A 142 -15.81 -17.42 0.80
CA LEU A 142 -14.77 -17.59 -0.21
C LEU A 142 -13.54 -18.25 0.40
N GLU A 143 -13.01 -19.26 -0.28
CA GLU A 143 -11.80 -19.97 0.12
C GLU A 143 -10.77 -20.00 -1.03
N PRO A 144 -9.47 -19.81 -0.75
CA PRO A 144 -8.93 -19.28 0.50
C PRO A 144 -9.38 -17.83 0.75
N ASP A 145 -9.75 -17.49 1.98
CA ASP A 145 -10.13 -16.12 2.37
C ASP A 145 -8.88 -15.22 2.40
N LEU A 146 -8.94 -14.00 1.85
CA LEU A 146 -7.83 -13.05 1.97
C LEU A 146 -7.67 -12.51 3.38
N SER A 147 -8.76 -12.46 4.15
CA SER A 147 -8.78 -11.77 5.43
C SER A 147 -7.85 -12.43 6.46
N ASN A 148 -6.94 -11.66 7.05
CA ASN A 148 -6.01 -12.16 8.05
C ASN A 148 -5.31 -11.03 8.85
N GLU A 149 -4.80 -11.39 10.02
CA GLU A 149 -3.89 -10.54 10.79
C GLU A 149 -2.44 -10.98 10.50
N LEU A 150 -1.69 -10.15 9.77
CA LEU A 150 -0.31 -10.44 9.39
C LEU A 150 0.67 -9.83 10.39
N TYR A 151 1.51 -10.69 10.95
CA TYR A 151 2.74 -10.29 11.63
C TYR A 151 3.88 -10.23 10.61
N SER A 152 4.95 -9.51 10.92
CA SER A 152 6.18 -9.43 10.14
C SER A 152 6.74 -10.82 9.87
N GLY A 153 7.06 -11.08 8.61
CA GLY A 153 7.45 -12.37 8.07
C GLY A 153 6.30 -13.29 7.66
N ALA A 154 5.04 -12.96 7.99
CA ALA A 154 3.88 -13.75 7.57
C ALA A 154 3.48 -13.45 6.12
N GLU A 155 2.87 -14.44 5.47
CA GLU A 155 2.32 -14.32 4.13
C GLU A 155 0.92 -14.93 4.07
N ARG A 156 0.11 -14.43 3.14
CA ARG A 156 -1.26 -14.87 2.90
C ARG A 156 -1.55 -14.90 1.42
N GLU A 157 -2.19 -15.97 0.98
CA GLU A 157 -2.91 -16.01 -0.27
C GLU A 157 -4.40 -16.09 -0.01
N GLY A 158 -5.21 -15.32 -0.75
CA GLY A 158 -6.65 -15.40 -0.62
C GLY A 158 -7.42 -14.57 -1.64
N TYR A 159 -8.70 -14.86 -1.77
CA TYR A 159 -9.62 -14.16 -2.63
C TYR A 159 -10.20 -12.91 -1.95
N THR A 160 -10.17 -11.82 -2.70
CA THR A 160 -11.07 -10.68 -2.53
C THR A 160 -12.07 -10.68 -3.70
N TYR A 161 -13.10 -9.85 -3.62
CA TYR A 161 -14.21 -9.85 -4.55
C TYR A 161 -14.59 -8.44 -4.97
N PHE A 162 -15.14 -8.31 -6.17
CA PHE A 162 -15.66 -7.05 -6.70
C PHE A 162 -16.96 -7.32 -7.43
N LEU A 163 -17.81 -6.31 -7.51
CA LEU A 163 -19.00 -6.29 -8.35
C LEU A 163 -18.79 -5.16 -9.37
N VAL A 164 -18.72 -5.51 -10.64
CA VAL A 164 -18.39 -4.59 -11.74
C VAL A 164 -19.40 -4.72 -12.87
N ASP A 165 -19.49 -3.72 -13.74
CA ASP A 165 -20.35 -3.79 -14.93
C ASP A 165 -19.81 -4.85 -15.90
N LYS A 166 -20.69 -5.70 -16.43
CA LYS A 166 -20.32 -6.76 -17.40
C LYS A 166 -19.64 -6.20 -18.64
N ASP A 167 -20.09 -5.04 -19.09
CA ASP A 167 -19.61 -4.39 -20.30
C ASP A 167 -18.35 -3.52 -20.06
N ASP A 168 -17.83 -3.46 -18.82
CA ASP A 168 -16.58 -2.75 -18.55
C ASP A 168 -15.38 -3.55 -19.02
N GLU A 169 -14.76 -3.12 -20.12
CA GLU A 169 -13.68 -3.88 -20.75
C GLU A 169 -12.41 -3.98 -19.89
N ASN A 170 -12.14 -3.00 -19.03
CA ASN A 170 -10.88 -2.91 -18.27
C ASN A 170 -11.09 -2.32 -16.86
N PRO A 171 -11.85 -2.99 -15.97
CA PRO A 171 -11.91 -2.61 -14.57
C PRO A 171 -10.55 -2.82 -13.90
N LEU A 172 -10.24 -1.99 -12.92
CA LEU A 172 -9.03 -2.06 -12.11
C LEU A 172 -9.39 -2.29 -10.64
N ALA A 173 -8.58 -3.07 -9.95
CA ALA A 173 -8.56 -3.11 -8.49
C ALA A 173 -7.53 -2.11 -7.96
N ALA A 174 -7.88 -1.38 -6.90
CA ALA A 174 -6.99 -0.46 -6.21
C ALA A 174 -6.84 -0.91 -4.76
N PHE A 175 -5.64 -1.32 -4.37
CA PHE A 175 -5.27 -1.60 -2.98
C PHE A 175 -4.89 -0.30 -2.28
N LYS A 176 -5.38 -0.11 -1.04
CA LYS A 176 -5.11 1.07 -0.19
C LYS A 176 -5.28 2.39 -0.94
N ARG A 177 -6.32 2.48 -1.77
CA ARG A 177 -6.58 3.66 -2.61
C ARG A 177 -6.62 4.94 -1.76
N ARG A 178 -6.04 6.02 -2.28
CA ARG A 178 -5.90 7.34 -1.62
C ARG A 178 -4.95 7.36 -0.42
N THR A 179 -4.04 6.40 -0.31
CA THR A 179 -2.92 6.45 0.63
C THR A 179 -1.59 6.38 -0.14
N ASP A 180 -0.48 6.47 0.58
CA ASP A 180 0.85 6.31 -0.02
C ASP A 180 1.17 4.87 -0.43
N ALA A 181 0.36 3.90 0.02
CA ALA A 181 0.46 2.48 -0.35
C ALA A 181 -0.40 2.10 -1.57
N GLU A 182 -0.91 3.08 -2.30
CA GLU A 182 -1.85 2.85 -3.39
C GLU A 182 -1.20 2.02 -4.51
N LEU A 183 -1.81 0.86 -4.81
CA LEU A 183 -1.40 -0.03 -5.91
C LEU A 183 -2.61 -0.36 -6.78
N TRP A 184 -2.39 -0.42 -8.09
CA TRP A 184 -3.43 -0.70 -9.08
C TRP A 184 -3.15 -2.00 -9.82
N PHE A 185 -4.18 -2.81 -10.04
CA PHE A 185 -4.10 -4.13 -10.66
C PHE A 185 -5.17 -4.30 -11.74
N GLN A 186 -4.83 -5.00 -12.82
CA GLN A 186 -5.76 -5.34 -13.90
C GLN A 186 -6.72 -6.45 -13.45
N LEU A 187 -8.03 -6.23 -13.54
CA LEU A 187 -9.04 -7.26 -13.25
C LEU A 187 -9.51 -8.03 -14.49
N ARG A 188 -8.98 -7.70 -15.67
CA ARG A 188 -9.17 -8.48 -16.89
C ARG A 188 -7.80 -8.63 -17.55
N ALA A 189 -7.47 -9.86 -17.91
CA ALA A 189 -6.29 -10.13 -18.72
C ALA A 189 -6.60 -9.77 -20.18
N GLU A 190 -5.66 -9.09 -20.85
CA GLU A 190 -5.69 -8.84 -22.31
C GLU A 190 -5.50 -10.13 -23.14
#